data_AF-A0A3M7FA03-F1
#
_entry.id   AF-A0A3M7FA03-F1
#
_cell.length_a   1.000
_cell.length_b   1.000
_cell.length_c   1.000
_cell.angle_alpha   90.00
_cell.angle_beta   90.00
_cell.angle_gamma   90.00
#
_symmetry.space_group_name_H-M   'P 1'
#
loop_
_entity.id
_entity.type
_entity.pdbx_description
1 polymer ?
#
loop_
_entity_poly.entity_id
_entity_poly.type
_entity_poly.pdbx_seq_one_letter_code
_entity_poly.pdbx_strand_id
1 'polypeptide(L)'
;FNQQVLIDTTPLPDHIPKVPEIGASSAPLLSASYFIGARCKPYNDDYMHCKDQSNGKGEMDCLREGRKVTRCAGSVLEDINKSCLDEFRKHWECLDNNNQQLWQCRRWERPLNKCVFDNLKLEKTIPGAPENETPVHLRKKQIFAHSIASQ
;
A
#
# COMPACT_ATOMS: atom_id res chain seq x y z
N PHE A 1 30.53 -11.23 -13.92
CA PHE A 1 29.09 -11.16 -13.59
C PHE A 1 28.35 -10.69 -14.82
N ASN A 2 27.84 -11.61 -15.64
CA ASN A 2 27.03 -11.28 -16.81
C ASN A 2 25.65 -11.88 -16.56
N GLN A 3 24.67 -11.04 -16.27
CA GLN A 3 23.31 -11.47 -15.95
C GLN A 3 22.43 -11.11 -17.13
N GLN A 4 21.94 -12.13 -17.84
CA GLN A 4 21.03 -11.95 -18.97
C GLN A 4 19.59 -12.00 -18.46
N VAL A 5 18.77 -11.06 -18.92
CA VAL A 5 17.33 -11.04 -18.60
C VAL A 5 16.64 -12.03 -19.54
N LEU A 6 16.18 -13.15 -18.98
CA LEU A 6 15.36 -14.13 -19.67
C LEU A 6 13.88 -13.83 -19.38
N ILE A 7 13.07 -13.68 -20.43
CA ILE A 7 11.63 -13.40 -20.33
C ILE A 7 10.89 -14.61 -20.90
N ASP A 8 10.00 -15.20 -20.09
CA ASP A 8 9.07 -16.24 -20.52
C ASP A 8 7.77 -15.60 -21.02
N THR A 9 7.36 -15.94 -22.25
CA THR A 9 6.15 -15.42 -22.90
C THR A 9 4.96 -16.38 -22.78
N THR A 10 5.08 -17.47 -22.01
CA THR A 10 3.99 -18.43 -21.82
C THR A 10 2.77 -17.78 -21.15
N PRO A 11 1.57 -17.89 -21.74
CA PRO A 11 0.36 -17.33 -21.13
C PRO A 11 -0.10 -18.17 -19.94
N LEU A 12 -0.84 -17.55 -19.03
CA LEU A 12 -1.48 -18.25 -17.92
C LEU A 12 -2.48 -19.30 -18.44
N PRO A 13 -2.54 -20.52 -17.86
CA PRO A 13 -3.50 -21.55 -18.24
C PRO A 13 -4.97 -21.07 -18.17
N ASP A 14 -5.79 -21.49 -19.15
CA ASP A 14 -7.17 -21.02 -19.32
C ASP A 14 -8.11 -21.32 -18.13
N HIS A 15 -7.79 -22.36 -17.34
CA HIS A 15 -8.58 -22.72 -16.16
C HIS A 15 -8.41 -21.73 -14.99
N ILE A 16 -7.43 -20.82 -15.06
CA ILE A 16 -7.19 -19.80 -14.04
C ILE A 16 -7.77 -18.46 -14.55
N PRO A 17 -8.89 -17.99 -13.95
CA PRO A 17 -9.42 -16.67 -14.28
C PRO A 17 -8.40 -15.55 -14.13
N LYS A 18 -8.31 -14.70 -15.16
CA LYS A 18 -7.44 -13.52 -15.19
C LYS A 18 -7.91 -12.45 -14.19
N VAL A 19 -6.97 -11.67 -13.67
CA VAL A 19 -7.22 -10.54 -12.77
C VAL A 19 -6.52 -9.29 -13.32
N PRO A 20 -7.14 -8.11 -13.27
CA PRO A 20 -6.42 -6.87 -13.52
C PRO A 20 -5.34 -6.66 -12.46
N GLU A 21 -4.10 -6.42 -12.91
CA GLU A 21 -2.99 -6.13 -12.01
C GLU A 21 -3.08 -4.70 -11.45
N ILE A 22 -2.40 -4.46 -10.33
CA ILE A 22 -2.49 -3.19 -9.58
C ILE A 22 -2.00 -1.97 -10.39
N GLY A 23 -0.99 -2.14 -11.24
CA GLY A 23 -0.48 -1.08 -12.12
C GLY A 23 0.13 0.16 -11.42
N ALA A 24 0.33 0.13 -10.10
CA ALA A 24 0.92 1.23 -9.34
C ALA A 24 2.42 1.01 -9.10
N SER A 25 3.20 2.10 -9.17
CA SER A 25 4.62 2.10 -8.80
C SER A 25 4.81 2.08 -7.28
N SER A 26 6.06 1.97 -6.82
CA SER A 26 6.40 1.80 -5.40
C SER A 26 5.94 2.97 -4.52
N ALA A 27 6.12 4.22 -4.95
CA ALA A 27 5.74 5.41 -4.18
C ALA A 27 4.22 5.54 -3.92
N PRO A 28 3.32 5.47 -4.92
CA PRO A 28 1.88 5.50 -4.69
C PRO A 28 1.39 4.28 -3.90
N LEU A 29 1.98 3.11 -4.13
CA LEU A 29 1.62 1.90 -3.37
C LEU A 29 2.01 2.05 -1.88
N LEU A 30 3.18 2.63 -1.59
CA LEU A 30 3.61 2.94 -0.24
C LEU A 30 2.70 4.00 0.42
N SER A 31 2.34 5.04 -0.33
CA SER A 31 1.41 6.08 0.12
C SER A 31 0.04 5.51 0.52
N ALA A 32 -0.49 4.55 -0.25
CA ALA A 32 -1.79 3.92 0.00
C ALA A 32 -1.74 2.70 0.95
N SER A 33 -0.55 2.22 1.33
CA SER A 33 -0.34 0.95 2.06
C SER A 33 -1.22 0.78 3.29
N TYR A 34 -1.37 1.83 4.11
CA TYR A 34 -2.19 1.78 5.32
C TYR A 34 -3.69 1.71 5.02
N PHE A 35 -4.17 2.37 3.96
CA PHE A 35 -5.57 2.32 3.55
C PHE A 35 -5.93 0.97 2.92
N ILE A 36 -5.01 0.41 2.13
CA ILE A 36 -5.11 -0.97 1.64
C ILE A 36 -5.15 -1.93 2.83
N GLY A 37 -4.27 -1.75 3.81
CA GLY A 37 -4.27 -2.55 5.04
C GLY A 37 -5.60 -2.47 5.80
N ALA A 38 -6.15 -1.26 5.97
CA ALA A 38 -7.40 -1.06 6.70
C ALA A 38 -8.61 -1.73 6.02
N ARG A 39 -8.75 -1.60 4.69
CA ARG A 39 -9.87 -2.19 3.96
C ARG A 39 -9.68 -3.67 3.66
N CYS A 40 -8.46 -4.07 3.30
CA CYS A 40 -8.17 -5.40 2.77
C CYS A 40 -7.62 -6.37 3.82
N LYS A 41 -7.58 -5.97 5.10
CA LYS A 41 -7.13 -6.82 6.22
C LYS A 41 -7.64 -8.27 6.17
N PRO A 42 -8.95 -8.55 6.09
CA PRO A 42 -9.44 -9.93 6.12
C PRO A 42 -8.93 -10.74 4.91
N TYR A 43 -8.84 -10.14 3.72
CA TYR A 43 -8.36 -10.84 2.53
C TYR A 43 -6.87 -11.13 2.58
N ASN A 44 -6.08 -10.21 3.13
CA ASN A 44 -4.64 -10.37 3.30
C ASN A 44 -4.34 -11.45 4.35
N ASP A 45 -5.08 -11.43 5.47
CA ASP A 45 -4.93 -12.41 6.54
C ASP A 45 -5.33 -13.82 6.03
N ASP A 46 -6.43 -13.95 5.30
CA ASP A 46 -6.87 -15.22 4.68
C ASP A 46 -5.84 -15.75 3.68
N TYR A 47 -5.26 -14.88 2.85
CA TYR A 47 -4.23 -15.27 1.89
C TYR A 47 -2.98 -15.82 2.59
N MET A 48 -2.51 -15.13 3.65
CA MET A 48 -1.37 -15.60 4.43
C MET A 48 -1.67 -16.88 5.18
N HIS A 49 -2.88 -17.03 5.73
CA HIS A 49 -3.31 -18.26 6.39
C HIS A 49 -3.38 -19.45 5.43
N CYS A 50 -3.90 -19.24 4.21
CA CYS A 50 -3.88 -20.24 3.16
C CYS A 50 -2.44 -20.67 2.83
N LYS A 51 -1.52 -19.71 2.66
CA LYS A 51 -0.11 -20.02 2.36
C LYS A 51 0.55 -20.84 3.46
N ASP A 52 0.29 -20.50 4.72
CA ASP A 52 0.82 -21.19 5.89
C ASP A 52 0.32 -22.65 5.96
N GLN A 53 -0.98 -22.87 5.72
CA GLN A 53 -1.59 -24.21 5.74
C GLN A 53 -1.19 -25.08 4.54
N SER A 54 -0.76 -24.49 3.43
CA SER A 54 -0.49 -25.19 2.17
C SER A 54 0.84 -25.96 2.16
N ASN A 55 1.61 -26.02 3.26
CA ASN A 55 2.83 -26.83 3.41
C ASN A 55 3.81 -26.71 2.22
N GLY A 56 4.04 -25.50 1.73
CA GLY A 56 4.95 -25.24 0.58
C GLY A 56 4.30 -25.26 -0.81
N LYS A 57 2.96 -25.39 -0.92
CA LYS A 57 2.21 -25.30 -2.18
C LYS A 57 1.37 -24.03 -2.33
N GLY A 58 1.62 -23.03 -1.49
CA GLY A 58 0.78 -21.82 -1.41
C GLY A 58 0.69 -21.02 -2.71
N GLU A 59 1.68 -21.12 -3.58
CA GLU A 59 1.71 -20.44 -4.88
C GLU A 59 0.62 -20.93 -5.83
N MET A 60 0.25 -22.21 -5.77
CA MET A 60 -0.78 -22.81 -6.62
C MET A 60 -2.14 -22.87 -5.92
N ASP A 61 -2.13 -23.23 -4.64
CA ASP A 61 -3.36 -23.49 -3.88
C ASP A 61 -4.11 -22.18 -3.52
N CYS A 62 -3.38 -21.07 -3.32
CA CYS A 62 -3.94 -19.80 -2.85
C CYS A 62 -4.18 -18.76 -3.95
N LEU A 63 -4.19 -19.16 -5.23
CA LEU A 63 -4.43 -18.25 -6.36
C LEU A 63 -5.80 -17.55 -6.27
N ARG A 64 -6.80 -18.23 -5.69
CA ARG A 64 -8.14 -17.64 -5.53
C ARG A 64 -8.13 -16.50 -4.53
N GLU A 65 -7.47 -16.67 -3.39
CA GLU A 65 -7.30 -15.71 -2.31
C GLU A 65 -6.44 -14.54 -2.77
N GLY A 66 -5.34 -14.82 -3.50
CA GLY A 66 -4.49 -13.80 -4.10
C GLY A 66 -5.26 -12.85 -5.03
N ARG A 67 -6.18 -13.37 -5.85
CA ARG A 67 -7.05 -12.52 -6.69
C ARG A 67 -7.97 -11.61 -5.87
N LYS A 68 -8.46 -12.06 -4.70
CA LYS A 68 -9.28 -11.21 -3.82
C LYS A 68 -8.44 -10.05 -3.27
N VAL A 69 -7.21 -10.32 -2.86
CA VAL A 69 -6.25 -9.31 -2.41
C VAL A 69 -5.99 -8.28 -3.50
N THR A 70 -5.63 -8.72 -4.71
CA THR A 70 -5.34 -7.82 -5.84
C THR A 70 -6.56 -6.95 -6.19
N ARG A 71 -7.76 -7.52 -6.25
CA ARG A 71 -8.99 -6.76 -6.53
C ARG A 71 -9.30 -5.73 -5.44
N CYS A 72 -9.09 -6.09 -4.18
CA CYS A 72 -9.32 -5.16 -3.07
C CYS A 72 -8.33 -3.99 -3.08
N ALA A 73 -7.04 -4.27 -3.29
CA ALA A 73 -6.04 -3.21 -3.38
C ALA A 73 -6.28 -2.30 -4.60
N GLY A 74 -6.68 -2.88 -5.75
CA GLY A 74 -7.07 -2.12 -6.94
C GLY A 74 -8.25 -1.17 -6.68
N SER A 75 -9.28 -1.63 -5.96
CA SER A 75 -10.44 -0.78 -5.64
C SER A 75 -10.10 0.36 -4.70
N VAL A 76 -9.19 0.16 -3.74
CA VAL A 76 -8.71 1.25 -2.86
C VAL A 76 -7.99 2.32 -3.66
N LEU A 77 -7.11 1.94 -4.59
CA LEU A 77 -6.40 2.90 -5.44
C LEU A 77 -7.33 3.63 -6.39
N GLU A 78 -8.33 2.93 -6.95
CA GLU A 78 -9.35 3.54 -7.79
C GLU A 78 -10.18 4.59 -7.02
N ASP A 79 -10.59 4.27 -5.79
CA ASP A 79 -11.35 5.18 -4.92
C ASP A 79 -10.52 6.41 -4.51
N ILE A 80 -9.23 6.23 -4.20
CA ILE A 80 -8.30 7.31 -3.89
C ILE A 80 -8.11 8.20 -5.12
N ASN A 81 -7.94 7.62 -6.30
CA ASN A 81 -7.81 8.38 -7.54
C ASN A 81 -9.07 9.18 -7.89
N LYS A 82 -10.26 8.70 -7.52
CA LYS A 82 -11.52 9.43 -7.74
C LYS A 82 -11.75 10.54 -6.73
N SER A 83 -11.32 10.36 -5.48
CA SER A 83 -11.74 11.22 -4.36
C SER A 83 -10.66 12.18 -3.85
N CYS A 84 -9.38 11.78 -3.92
CA CYS A 84 -8.27 12.44 -3.20
C CYS A 84 -6.97 12.50 -4.05
N LEU A 85 -7.11 12.60 -5.38
CA LEU A 85 -5.97 12.47 -6.30
C LEU A 85 -4.89 13.51 -6.06
N ASP A 86 -5.27 14.76 -5.79
CA ASP A 86 -4.33 15.88 -5.68
C ASP A 86 -3.46 15.77 -4.42
N GLU A 87 -4.06 15.44 -3.28
CA GLU A 87 -3.34 15.17 -2.04
C GLU A 87 -2.50 13.90 -2.15
N PHE A 88 -3.03 12.88 -2.81
CA PHE A 88 -2.34 11.62 -3.02
C PHE A 88 -1.07 11.80 -3.86
N ARG A 89 -1.16 12.58 -4.95
CA ARG A 89 -0.02 12.94 -5.80
C ARG A 89 1.07 13.69 -5.04
N LYS A 90 0.71 14.76 -4.34
CA LYS A 90 1.67 15.53 -3.53
C LYS A 90 2.38 14.65 -2.49
N HIS A 91 1.67 13.70 -1.90
CA HIS A 91 2.26 12.79 -0.92
C HIS A 91 3.25 11.82 -1.56
N TRP A 92 2.87 11.10 -2.64
CA TRP A 92 3.79 10.13 -3.23
C TRP A 92 4.94 10.78 -4.00
N GLU A 93 4.76 11.96 -4.61
CA GLU A 93 5.85 12.74 -5.24
C GLU A 93 6.90 13.13 -4.20
N CYS A 94 6.47 13.52 -3.00
CA CYS A 94 7.39 13.75 -1.89
C CYS A 94 8.15 12.47 -1.52
N LEU A 95 7.46 11.31 -1.45
CA LEU A 95 8.11 10.05 -1.11
C LEU A 95 9.15 9.65 -2.15
N ASP A 96 8.85 9.81 -3.43
CA ASP A 96 9.76 9.47 -4.53
C ASP A 96 11.06 10.29 -4.46
N ASN A 97 10.96 11.57 -4.12
CA ASN A 97 12.11 12.46 -3.96
C ASN A 97 12.93 12.22 -2.68
N ASN A 98 12.40 11.51 -1.69
CA ASN A 98 12.99 11.38 -0.36
C ASN A 98 13.33 9.93 0.02
N ASN A 99 13.73 9.13 -0.97
CA ASN A 99 14.07 7.70 -0.77
C ASN A 99 12.95 6.93 -0.04
N GLN A 100 11.70 7.32 -0.30
CA GLN A 100 10.49 6.72 0.26
C GLN A 100 10.40 6.76 1.80
N GLN A 101 11.06 7.73 2.43
CA GLN A 101 11.04 7.93 3.87
C GLN A 101 9.76 8.68 4.32
N LEU A 102 8.82 7.95 4.94
CA LEU A 102 7.53 8.51 5.39
C LEU A 102 7.65 9.71 6.35
N TRP A 103 8.70 9.78 7.17
CA TRP A 103 8.87 10.90 8.11
C TRP A 103 9.21 12.23 7.42
N GLN A 104 9.67 12.19 6.17
CA GLN A 104 9.94 13.39 5.38
C GLN A 104 8.65 14.05 4.88
N CYS A 105 7.61 13.25 4.64
CA CYS A 105 6.41 13.68 3.90
C CYS A 105 5.16 13.89 4.77
N ARG A 106 5.31 14.00 6.09
CA ARG A 106 4.18 14.18 7.03
C ARG A 106 3.32 15.42 6.73
N ARG A 107 3.90 16.46 6.11
CA ARG A 107 3.18 17.66 5.66
C ARG A 107 2.07 17.33 4.66
N TRP A 108 2.35 16.44 3.72
CA TRP A 108 1.44 16.03 2.66
C TRP A 108 0.56 14.84 3.06
N GLU A 109 1.06 13.99 3.97
CA GLU A 109 0.32 12.86 4.50
C GLU A 109 -0.92 13.28 5.30
N ARG A 110 -0.85 14.35 6.10
CA ARG A 110 -1.98 14.80 6.94
C ARG A 110 -3.20 15.21 6.10
N PRO A 111 -3.08 16.05 5.06
CA PRO A 111 -4.17 16.33 4.12
C PRO A 111 -4.74 15.06 3.47
N LEU A 112 -3.86 14.15 3.03
CA LEU A 112 -4.29 12.88 2.42
C LEU A 112 -5.11 12.04 3.41
N ASN A 113 -4.62 11.85 4.63
CA ASN A 113 -5.31 11.09 5.68
C ASN A 113 -6.68 11.71 5.98
N LYS A 114 -6.78 13.05 6.02
CA LYS A 114 -8.04 13.74 6.22
C LYS A 114 -9.00 13.50 5.05
N CYS A 115 -8.56 13.66 3.81
CA CYS A 115 -9.40 13.43 2.62
C CYS A 115 -9.94 11.99 2.57
N VAL A 116 -9.07 11.01 2.81
CA VAL A 116 -9.42 9.59 2.78
C VAL A 116 -10.37 9.24 3.93
N PHE A 117 -10.17 9.81 5.13
CA PHE A 117 -11.11 9.63 6.22
C PHE A 117 -12.47 10.27 5.92
N ASP A 118 -12.49 11.49 5.39
CA ASP A 118 -13.73 12.22 5.12
C ASP A 118 -14.57 11.53 4.03
N ASN A 119 -13.95 11.06 2.93
CA ASN A 119 -14.64 10.45 1.79
C ASN A 119 -14.79 8.93 1.84
N LEU A 120 -13.75 8.20 2.25
CA LEU A 120 -13.70 6.73 2.19
C LEU A 120 -13.84 6.05 3.56
N LYS A 121 -13.88 6.84 4.64
CA LYS A 121 -13.98 6.34 6.03
C LYS A 121 -12.88 5.33 6.40
N LEU A 122 -11.71 5.47 5.78
CA LEU A 122 -10.53 4.68 6.10
C LEU A 122 -9.57 5.53 6.94
N GLU A 123 -9.09 4.96 8.04
CA GLU A 123 -8.14 5.60 8.93
C GLU A 123 -6.79 4.88 8.90
N LYS A 124 -5.71 5.66 9.01
CA LYS A 124 -4.37 5.14 9.20
C LYS A 124 -4.14 4.85 10.69
N THR A 125 -4.22 3.59 11.06
CA THR A 125 -3.90 3.12 12.42
C THR A 125 -2.60 2.29 12.41
N ILE A 126 -1.80 2.41 13.48
CA ILE A 126 -0.62 1.57 13.68
C ILE A 126 -1.00 0.50 14.72
N PRO A 127 -1.12 -0.77 14.34
CA PRO A 127 -1.44 -1.83 15.30
C PRO A 127 -0.30 -1.98 16.32
N GLY A 128 -0.64 -2.25 17.58
CA GLY A 128 0.34 -2.49 18.64
C GLY A 128 1.08 -1.23 19.14
N ALA A 129 0.65 -0.03 18.76
CA ALA A 129 1.16 1.20 19.36
C ALA A 129 0.70 1.29 20.84
N PRO A 130 1.59 1.63 21.79
CA PRO A 130 1.22 1.76 23.20
C PRO A 130 0.21 2.90 23.41
N GLU A 131 -0.85 2.64 24.18
CA GLU A 131 -1.96 3.59 24.40
C GLU A 131 -1.50 4.92 25.03
N ASN A 132 -0.43 4.88 25.82
CA ASN A 132 0.13 6.05 26.50
C ASN A 132 0.97 6.95 25.61
N GLU A 133 1.27 6.56 24.36
CA GLU A 133 2.11 7.34 23.46
C GLU A 133 1.37 7.83 22.21
N THR A 134 1.74 9.03 21.77
CA THR A 134 1.27 9.53 20.48
C THR A 134 1.95 8.80 19.33
N PRO A 135 1.19 8.20 18.38
CA PRO A 135 1.74 7.56 17.20
C PRO A 135 2.67 8.49 16.42
N VAL A 136 3.78 7.97 15.91
CA VAL A 136 4.85 8.77 15.27
C VAL A 136 4.36 9.68 14.15
N HIS A 137 3.33 9.25 13.41
CA HIS A 137 2.75 10.01 12.30
C HIS A 137 1.90 11.22 12.75
N LEU A 138 1.43 11.21 14.01
CA LEU A 138 0.65 12.30 14.62
C LEU A 138 1.54 13.28 15.42
N ARG A 139 2.79 12.92 15.70
CA ARG A 139 3.73 13.80 16.43
C ARG A 139 3.88 15.14 15.70
N LYS A 140 3.86 16.24 16.48
CA LYS A 140 3.96 17.62 15.95
C LYS A 140 5.31 17.89 15.26
N LYS A 141 6.40 17.37 15.82
CA LYS A 141 7.77 17.52 15.32
C LYS A 141 8.37 16.16 14.97
N GLN A 142 9.01 16.07 13.81
CA GLN A 142 9.79 14.91 13.38
C GLN A 142 11.28 15.22 13.57
N ILE A 143 11.99 14.39 14.32
CA ILE A 143 13.42 14.62 14.66
C ILE A 143 14.37 14.26 13.51
N PHE A 144 13.95 13.39 12.59
CA PHE A 144 14.75 12.91 11.46
C PHE A 144 14.35 13.53 10.12
N ALA A 145 13.34 14.41 10.10
CA ALA A 145 12.92 15.07 8.88
C ALA A 145 13.96 16.14 8.47
N HIS A 146 14.16 16.29 7.16
CA HIS A 146 14.88 17.42 6.60
C HIS A 146 14.26 18.73 7.11
N SER A 147 15.10 19.76 7.23
CA SER A 147 14.63 21.06 7.69
C SER A 147 13.48 21.56 6.80
N ILE A 148 12.50 22.25 7.39
CA ILE A 148 11.36 22.82 6.63
C ILE A 148 11.85 23.79 5.53
N ALA A 149 13.05 24.36 5.68
CA ALA A 149 13.68 25.21 4.67
C ALA A 149 14.09 24.47 3.38
N SER A 150 14.14 23.15 3.40
CA SER A 150 14.53 22.30 2.26
C SER A 150 13.36 21.51 1.63
N GLN A 151 12.10 21.79 2.01
CA GLN A 151 10.90 21.05 1.57
C GLN A 151 9.74 21.92 1.05
#